data_AF-A0A1X4HVN4-F1
#
_entry.id   AF-A0A1X4HVN4-F1
#
_cell.length_a   1.000
_cell.length_b   1.000
_cell.length_c   1.000
_cell.angle_alpha   90.00
_cell.angle_beta   90.00
_cell.angle_gamma   90.00
#
_symmetry.space_group_name_H-M   'P 1'
#
loop_
_entity.id
_entity.type
_entity.pdbx_description
1 polymer ?
#
loop_
_entity_poly.entity_id
_entity_poly.type
_entity_poly.pdbx_seq_one_letter_code
_entity_poly.pdbx_strand_id
1 'polypeptide(L)'
;VRLALGTRYAGRRGGAFLLMGRDGPAAVRARFVVGADGARSSVARDLGLDRNHRLLIGAEEVFEVPANGEPPTFHCVLDPSLAPGYLAWVVNDGRHAHVGVAGYADRFPQGLRRTMERFGASAPGLAGVDRPESVERRGGPIPVGGVLRRIACAEGLLVGDAAGAVSPLTAGGLDPCLRLSELAASVLDDALRSGRPETLTHYSGAALRAQFRGRLTLRRGLAHIRTPAASTAAFALLRTPFGRAAAGRVLFGDRSFPDPPPTGQRPVSSPSSGAGTRSGWRASTRTRP
;
A
#
# COMPACT_ATOMS: atom_id res chain seq x y z
N VAL A 1 -20.83 -7.14 -16.85
CA VAL A 1 -19.36 -7.00 -16.70
C VAL A 1 -18.69 -8.09 -17.52
N ARG A 2 -17.65 -7.78 -18.30
CA ARG A 2 -16.83 -8.79 -19.02
C ARG A 2 -15.52 -8.95 -18.27
N LEU A 3 -15.17 -10.17 -17.89
CA LEU A 3 -13.90 -10.51 -17.24
C LEU A 3 -13.03 -11.30 -18.22
N ALA A 4 -11.76 -10.92 -18.34
CA ALA A 4 -10.78 -11.60 -19.18
C ALA A 4 -9.54 -11.93 -18.33
N LEU A 5 -9.33 -13.22 -18.07
CA LEU A 5 -8.18 -13.72 -17.32
C LEU A 5 -7.03 -14.07 -18.27
N GLY A 6 -5.80 -14.11 -17.75
CA GLY A 6 -4.61 -14.35 -18.58
C GLY A 6 -4.41 -13.31 -19.69
N THR A 7 -4.95 -12.11 -19.50
CA THR A 7 -4.89 -10.99 -20.45
C THR A 7 -4.19 -9.83 -19.79
N ARG A 8 -3.20 -9.24 -20.47
CA ARG A 8 -2.45 -8.08 -19.98
C ARG A 8 -2.65 -6.85 -20.85
N TYR A 9 -2.56 -5.68 -20.24
CA TYR A 9 -2.46 -4.42 -20.97
C TYR A 9 -1.14 -4.38 -21.75
N ALA A 10 -1.22 -4.06 -23.04
CA ALA A 10 -0.07 -4.06 -23.96
C ALA A 10 0.26 -2.67 -24.50
N GLY A 11 -0.62 -1.68 -24.29
CA GLY A 11 -0.35 -0.30 -24.64
C GLY A 11 -1.59 0.41 -25.17
N ARG A 12 -1.36 1.55 -25.82
CA ARG A 12 -2.40 2.36 -26.45
C ARG A 12 -2.03 2.75 -27.88
N ARG A 13 -2.98 2.64 -28.82
CA ARG A 13 -2.80 3.07 -30.22
C ARG A 13 -4.13 3.51 -30.83
N GLY A 14 -4.15 4.65 -31.53
CA GLY A 14 -5.32 5.08 -32.32
C GLY A 14 -6.62 5.24 -31.53
N GLY A 15 -6.53 5.67 -30.26
CA GLY A 15 -7.70 5.82 -29.38
C GLY A 15 -8.28 4.50 -28.84
N ALA A 16 -7.56 3.39 -29.01
CA ALA A 16 -7.89 2.10 -28.42
C ALA A 16 -6.78 1.62 -27.46
N PHE A 17 -7.19 0.85 -26.47
CA PHE A 17 -6.32 0.14 -25.54
C PHE A 17 -6.05 -1.26 -26.07
N LEU A 18 -4.77 -1.60 -26.16
CA LEU A 18 -4.29 -2.87 -26.66
C LEU A 18 -4.17 -3.85 -25.50
N LEU A 19 -4.71 -5.05 -25.70
CA LEU A 19 -4.69 -6.15 -24.77
C LEU A 19 -3.95 -7.32 -25.44
N MET A 20 -3.22 -8.09 -24.65
CA MET A 20 -2.60 -9.33 -25.09
C MET A 20 -3.13 -10.46 -24.22
N GLY A 21 -3.94 -11.34 -24.81
CA GLY A 21 -4.52 -12.50 -24.15
C GLY A 21 -4.04 -13.81 -24.75
N ARG A 22 -4.58 -14.93 -24.23
CA ARG A 22 -4.30 -16.27 -24.76
C ARG A 22 -4.75 -16.45 -26.21
N ASP A 23 -5.85 -15.79 -26.58
CA ASP A 23 -6.42 -15.81 -27.93
C ASP A 23 -5.75 -14.81 -28.89
N GLY A 24 -4.65 -14.18 -28.46
CA GLY A 24 -3.90 -13.19 -29.22
C GLY A 24 -4.19 -11.74 -28.85
N PRO A 25 -3.74 -10.78 -29.67
CA PRO A 25 -3.94 -9.36 -29.42
C PRO A 25 -5.40 -8.94 -29.65
N ALA A 26 -5.90 -8.07 -28.77
CA ALA A 26 -7.21 -7.44 -28.90
C ALA A 26 -7.12 -5.93 -28.71
N ALA A 27 -8.05 -5.18 -29.29
CA ALA A 27 -8.16 -3.74 -29.11
C ALA A 27 -9.54 -3.39 -28.53
N VAL A 28 -9.56 -2.58 -27.48
CA VAL A 28 -10.80 -2.16 -26.81
C VAL A 28 -10.85 -0.63 -26.76
N ARG A 29 -12.01 -0.07 -27.11
CA ARG A 29 -12.30 1.34 -26.86
C ARG A 29 -13.06 1.47 -25.55
N ALA A 30 -12.66 2.45 -24.74
CA ALA A 30 -13.33 2.77 -23.50
C ALA A 30 -13.33 4.29 -23.30
N ARG A 31 -14.33 4.81 -22.59
CA ARG A 31 -14.37 6.22 -22.19
C ARG A 31 -13.24 6.55 -21.23
N PHE A 32 -12.95 5.62 -20.31
CA PHE A 32 -11.90 5.75 -19.31
C PHE A 32 -11.14 4.43 -19.15
N VAL A 33 -9.86 4.51 -18.81
CA VAL A 33 -9.05 3.37 -18.35
C VAL A 33 -8.65 3.55 -16.88
N VAL A 34 -8.75 2.47 -16.10
CA VAL A 34 -8.33 2.43 -14.70
C VAL A 34 -7.05 1.59 -14.60
N GLY A 35 -5.94 2.23 -14.28
CA GLY A 35 -4.67 1.56 -14.03
C GLY A 35 -4.65 0.91 -12.65
N ALA A 36 -4.87 -0.41 -12.62
CA ALA A 36 -4.71 -1.26 -11.44
C ALA A 36 -3.59 -2.30 -11.64
N ASP A 37 -2.62 -1.98 -12.48
CA ASP A 37 -1.57 -2.88 -12.99
C ASP A 37 -0.29 -2.89 -12.13
N GLY A 38 -0.41 -2.52 -10.85
CA GLY A 38 0.64 -2.64 -9.86
C GLY A 38 1.71 -1.55 -9.89
N ALA A 39 2.76 -1.73 -9.08
CA ALA A 39 3.75 -0.68 -8.81
C ALA A 39 4.51 -0.18 -10.05
N ARG A 40 4.59 -1.00 -11.11
CA ARG A 40 5.27 -0.68 -12.39
C ARG A 40 4.27 -0.37 -13.50
N SER A 41 3.24 0.40 -13.17
CA SER A 41 2.11 0.69 -14.05
C SER A 41 2.53 1.15 -15.46
N SER A 42 2.09 0.36 -16.43
CA SER A 42 2.12 0.66 -17.86
C SER A 42 1.02 1.65 -18.25
N VAL A 43 -0.14 1.57 -17.61
CA VAL A 43 -1.24 2.53 -17.82
C VAL A 43 -0.80 3.94 -17.43
N ALA A 44 -0.10 4.10 -16.29
CA ALA A 44 0.45 5.38 -15.87
C ALA A 44 1.38 6.00 -16.92
N ARG A 45 2.23 5.17 -17.54
CA ARG A 45 3.13 5.61 -18.61
C ARG A 45 2.34 6.12 -19.82
N ASP A 46 1.35 5.35 -20.26
CA ASP A 46 0.59 5.65 -21.48
C ASP A 46 -0.34 6.85 -21.33
N LEU A 47 -0.83 7.11 -20.12
CA LEU A 47 -1.62 8.28 -19.79
C LEU A 47 -0.76 9.52 -19.45
N GLY A 48 0.57 9.41 -19.45
CA GLY A 48 1.47 10.51 -19.06
C GLY A 48 1.35 10.92 -17.58
N LEU A 49 0.88 10.01 -16.73
CA LEU A 49 0.74 10.20 -15.30
C LEU A 49 2.08 9.98 -14.58
N ASP A 50 2.13 10.37 -13.31
CA ASP A 50 3.32 10.13 -12.49
C ASP A 50 3.55 8.62 -12.31
N ARG A 51 4.80 8.22 -12.05
CA ARG A 51 5.18 6.80 -11.87
C ARG A 51 5.95 6.59 -10.57
N ASN A 52 5.87 5.38 -10.03
CA ASN A 52 6.64 5.00 -8.85
C ASN A 52 8.14 4.91 -9.16
N HIS A 53 8.96 5.59 -8.37
CA HIS A 53 10.42 5.55 -8.47
C HIS A 53 11.11 5.05 -7.19
N ARG A 54 10.38 4.99 -6.07
CA ARG A 54 10.90 4.53 -4.78
C ARG A 54 10.25 3.20 -4.44
N LEU A 55 10.96 2.12 -4.77
CA LEU A 55 10.48 0.76 -4.62
C LEU A 55 11.33 0.01 -3.60
N LEU A 56 10.67 -0.78 -2.75
CA LEU A 56 11.29 -1.95 -2.13
C LEU A 56 11.08 -3.16 -3.03
N ILE A 57 11.86 -4.22 -2.82
CA ILE A 57 11.49 -5.57 -3.25
C ILE A 57 11.16 -6.40 -2.01
N GLY A 58 10.10 -7.19 -2.09
CA GLY A 58 9.71 -8.12 -1.03
C GLY A 58 9.57 -9.53 -1.56
N ALA A 59 9.83 -10.49 -0.68
CA ALA A 59 9.48 -11.90 -0.85
C ALA A 59 8.86 -12.42 0.44
N GLU A 60 7.89 -13.32 0.28
CA GLU A 60 7.20 -14.01 1.36
C GLU A 60 7.04 -15.47 0.99
N GLU A 61 7.18 -16.33 1.99
CA GLU A 61 6.88 -17.74 1.95
C GLU A 61 5.74 -18.02 2.92
N VAL A 62 4.70 -18.68 2.42
CA VAL A 62 3.51 -19.05 3.20
C VAL A 62 3.39 -20.56 3.23
N PHE A 63 3.24 -21.11 4.42
CA PHE A 63 3.09 -22.55 4.62
C PHE A 63 2.24 -22.84 5.86
N GLU A 64 1.57 -23.99 5.85
CA GLU A 64 0.78 -24.45 6.99
C GLU A 64 1.69 -24.80 8.17
N VAL A 65 1.22 -24.50 9.37
CA VAL A 65 1.86 -24.86 10.64
C VAL A 65 0.85 -25.61 11.51
N PRO A 66 1.31 -26.56 12.35
CA PRO A 66 0.43 -27.20 13.31
C PRO A 66 -0.23 -26.17 14.22
N ALA A 67 -1.53 -26.32 14.47
CA ALA A 67 -2.21 -25.52 15.47
C ALA A 67 -1.55 -25.78 16.83
N ASN A 68 -0.95 -24.74 17.40
CA ASN A 68 -0.23 -24.82 18.67
C ASN A 68 -0.98 -24.11 19.82
N GLY A 69 -2.17 -23.58 19.55
CA GLY A 69 -2.99 -22.84 20.53
C GLY A 69 -2.41 -21.49 20.94
N GLU A 70 -1.32 -21.05 20.30
CA GLU A 70 -0.73 -19.74 20.57
C GLU A 70 -1.56 -18.64 19.91
N PRO A 71 -1.61 -17.44 20.53
CA PRO A 71 -2.29 -16.30 19.92
C PRO A 71 -1.59 -15.91 18.61
N PRO A 72 -2.36 -15.51 17.58
CA PRO A 72 -1.79 -14.98 16.34
C PRO A 72 -0.79 -13.87 16.64
N THR A 73 0.44 -14.04 16.16
CA THR A 73 1.56 -13.18 16.52
C THR A 73 2.27 -12.67 15.28
N PHE A 74 2.56 -11.37 15.27
CA PHE A 74 3.31 -10.69 14.22
C PHE A 74 4.66 -10.21 14.77
N HIS A 75 5.72 -10.95 14.46
CA HIS A 75 7.09 -10.55 14.75
C HIS A 75 7.64 -9.64 13.64
N CYS A 76 8.07 -8.44 14.02
CA CYS A 76 8.80 -7.52 13.14
C CYS A 76 10.30 -7.53 13.48
N VAL A 77 11.14 -7.86 12.51
CA VAL A 77 12.60 -7.89 12.65
C VAL A 77 13.21 -6.72 11.88
N LEU A 78 13.88 -5.83 12.61
CA LEU A 78 14.40 -4.56 12.11
C LEU A 78 15.92 -4.59 12.05
N ASP A 79 16.43 -5.42 11.13
CA ASP A 79 17.85 -5.58 10.87
C ASP A 79 18.17 -5.17 9.42
N PRO A 80 18.94 -4.10 9.20
CA PRO A 80 19.33 -3.66 7.86
C PRO A 80 20.13 -4.70 7.05
N SER A 81 20.72 -5.71 7.71
CA SER A 81 21.40 -6.83 7.02
C SER A 81 20.42 -7.82 6.39
N LEU A 82 19.21 -7.95 6.95
CA LEU A 82 18.12 -8.80 6.48
C LEU A 82 17.12 -8.02 5.62
N ALA A 83 16.83 -6.77 6.00
CA ALA A 83 15.77 -5.96 5.41
C ALA A 83 16.25 -4.51 5.26
N PRO A 84 17.18 -4.24 4.32
CA PRO A 84 17.84 -2.94 4.22
C PRO A 84 16.84 -1.82 3.98
N GLY A 85 16.74 -0.92 4.97
CA GLY A 85 15.83 0.20 4.96
C GLY A 85 14.36 -0.18 5.11
N TYR A 86 14.02 -1.37 5.64
CA TYR A 86 12.65 -1.77 5.96
C TYR A 86 12.64 -2.84 7.08
N LEU A 87 11.84 -3.90 6.97
CA LEU A 87 11.71 -4.98 7.97
C LEU A 87 11.58 -6.36 7.33
N ALA A 88 11.94 -7.38 8.10
CA ALA A 88 11.58 -8.78 7.92
C ALA A 88 10.44 -9.14 8.88
N TRP A 89 9.65 -10.15 8.56
CA TRP A 89 8.48 -10.53 9.34
C TRP A 89 8.24 -12.01 9.46
N VAL A 90 7.66 -12.39 10.60
CA VAL A 90 6.96 -13.65 10.77
C VAL A 90 5.55 -13.34 11.25
N VAL A 91 4.53 -13.79 10.53
CA VAL A 91 3.15 -13.83 11.01
C VAL A 91 2.76 -15.29 11.16
N ASN A 92 2.40 -15.70 12.37
CA ASN A 92 1.72 -16.97 12.60
C ASN A 92 0.24 -16.64 12.87
N ASP A 93 -0.65 -17.04 11.96
CA ASP A 93 -2.10 -16.78 12.09
C ASP A 93 -2.86 -17.89 12.85
N GLY A 94 -2.13 -18.88 13.38
CA GLY A 94 -2.65 -20.07 14.05
C GLY A 94 -2.84 -21.27 13.11
N ARG A 95 -2.73 -21.07 11.80
CA ARG A 95 -2.79 -22.12 10.78
C ARG A 95 -1.67 -22.04 9.76
N HIS A 96 -1.19 -20.84 9.44
CA HIS A 96 -0.13 -20.58 8.49
C HIS A 96 0.94 -19.69 9.11
N ALA A 97 2.18 -19.97 8.74
CA ALA A 97 3.29 -19.06 8.90
C ALA A 97 3.53 -18.29 7.60
N HIS A 98 3.64 -16.97 7.73
CA HIS A 98 4.08 -16.05 6.69
C HIS A 98 5.45 -15.53 7.08
N VAL A 99 6.48 -16.00 6.38
CA VAL A 99 7.86 -15.58 6.61
C VAL A 99 8.30 -14.73 5.44
N GLY A 100 8.70 -13.49 5.70
CA GLY A 100 9.07 -12.59 4.60
C GLY A 100 10.14 -11.58 4.94
N VAL A 101 10.77 -11.07 3.89
CA VAL A 101 11.73 -9.96 3.97
C VAL A 101 11.45 -8.98 2.86
N ALA A 102 11.59 -7.68 3.16
CA ALA A 102 11.56 -6.66 2.13
C ALA A 102 12.60 -5.57 2.42
N GLY A 103 13.10 -4.94 1.36
CA GLY A 103 14.19 -3.99 1.47
C GLY A 103 14.59 -3.39 0.12
N TYR A 104 15.54 -2.47 0.14
CA TYR A 104 16.08 -1.87 -1.07
C TYR A 104 16.88 -2.91 -1.86
N ALA A 105 16.49 -3.15 -3.11
CA ALA A 105 17.02 -4.21 -3.95
C ALA A 105 18.55 -4.18 -4.08
N ASP A 106 19.10 -2.98 -4.27
CA ASP A 106 20.53 -2.68 -4.41
C ASP A 106 21.33 -2.86 -3.13
N ARG A 107 20.67 -3.12 -1.99
CA ARG A 107 21.30 -3.17 -0.67
C ARG A 107 21.27 -4.55 -0.02
N PHE A 108 20.69 -5.55 -0.68
CA PHE A 108 20.78 -6.93 -0.21
C PHE A 108 22.18 -7.49 -0.53
N PRO A 109 23.06 -7.75 0.46
CA PRO A 109 24.47 -8.08 0.20
C PRO A 109 24.65 -9.37 -0.62
N GLN A 110 23.73 -10.32 -0.44
CA GLN A 110 23.76 -11.63 -1.08
C GLN A 110 22.51 -11.87 -1.96
N GLY A 111 21.74 -10.81 -2.23
CA GLY A 111 20.45 -10.88 -2.91
C GLY A 111 19.29 -11.34 -2.02
N LEU A 112 18.06 -11.09 -2.48
CA LEU A 112 16.82 -11.35 -1.74
C LEU A 112 16.63 -12.85 -1.41
N ARG A 113 16.98 -13.75 -2.34
CA ARG A 113 16.76 -15.19 -2.18
C ARG A 113 17.58 -15.79 -1.02
N ARG A 114 18.90 -15.52 -0.99
CA ARG A 114 19.75 -16.01 0.10
C ARG A 114 19.39 -15.38 1.44
N THR A 115 18.93 -14.14 1.44
CA THR A 115 18.42 -13.50 2.65
C THR A 115 17.14 -14.15 3.16
N MET A 116 16.21 -14.54 2.28
CA MET A 116 15.03 -15.33 2.64
C MET A 116 15.41 -16.68 3.25
N GLU A 117 16.35 -17.41 2.63
CA GLU A 117 16.87 -18.69 3.15
C GLU A 117 17.45 -18.50 4.57
N ARG A 118 18.31 -17.49 4.75
CA ARG A 118 18.93 -17.17 6.04
C ARG A 118 17.90 -16.78 7.10
N PHE A 119 16.95 -15.91 6.75
CA PHE A 119 15.94 -15.44 7.68
C PHE A 119 14.97 -16.56 8.08
N GLY A 120 14.57 -17.40 7.12
CA GLY A 120 13.72 -18.56 7.38
C GLY A 120 14.32 -19.55 8.36
N ALA A 121 15.64 -19.76 8.32
CA ALA A 121 16.35 -20.61 9.28
C ALA A 121 16.38 -20.05 10.71
N SER A 122 16.19 -18.74 10.88
CA SER A 122 16.20 -18.05 12.16
C SER A 122 14.89 -17.32 12.46
N ALA A 123 13.78 -17.78 11.88
CA ALA A 123 12.50 -17.10 11.95
C ALA A 123 11.94 -17.13 13.38
N PRO A 124 11.73 -15.98 14.03
CA PRO A 124 11.21 -15.95 15.40
C PRO A 124 9.80 -16.54 15.48
N GLY A 125 9.50 -17.26 16.56
CA GLY A 125 8.19 -17.88 16.78
C GLY A 125 7.95 -19.18 16.00
N LEU A 126 8.94 -19.68 15.26
CA LEU A 126 8.87 -20.94 14.49
C LEU A 126 9.92 -21.96 14.92
N ALA A 127 10.47 -21.83 16.13
CA ALA A 127 11.43 -22.81 16.66
C ALA A 127 10.76 -24.19 16.78
N GLY A 128 11.36 -25.21 16.17
CA GLY A 128 10.81 -26.57 16.17
C GLY A 128 9.64 -26.79 15.19
N VAL A 129 9.31 -25.82 14.35
CA VAL A 129 8.34 -25.99 13.26
C VAL A 129 9.09 -26.44 12.01
N ASP A 130 8.77 -27.64 11.54
CA ASP A 130 9.33 -28.16 10.29
C ASP A 130 8.75 -27.39 9.12
N ARG A 131 9.66 -26.85 8.32
CA ARG A 131 9.30 -26.13 7.11
C ARG A 131 9.17 -27.12 5.94
N PRO A 132 8.02 -27.18 5.26
CA PRO A 132 7.85 -28.12 4.16
C PRO A 132 8.71 -27.75 2.95
N GLU A 133 9.03 -28.74 2.11
CA GLU A 133 9.83 -28.54 0.89
C GLU A 133 9.11 -27.62 -0.12
N SER A 134 7.79 -27.76 -0.22
CA SER A 134 6.93 -26.93 -1.05
C SER A 134 6.21 -25.89 -0.20
N VAL A 135 6.47 -24.61 -0.52
CA VAL A 135 5.82 -23.45 0.12
C VAL A 135 5.25 -22.54 -0.95
N GLU A 136 4.16 -21.84 -0.65
CA GLU A 136 3.69 -20.76 -1.53
C GLU A 136 4.70 -19.61 -1.47
N ARG A 137 5.15 -19.12 -2.63
CA ARG A 137 6.10 -18.02 -2.74
C ARG A 137 5.43 -16.82 -3.37
N ARG A 138 5.45 -15.69 -2.66
CA ARG A 138 4.94 -14.41 -3.12
C ARG A 138 6.09 -13.42 -3.18
N GLY A 139 6.01 -12.45 -4.09
CA GLY A 139 7.02 -11.40 -4.13
C GLY A 139 6.71 -10.34 -5.17
N GLY A 140 7.31 -9.18 -4.99
CA GLY A 140 7.08 -8.07 -5.89
C GLY A 140 7.68 -6.75 -5.43
N PRO A 141 7.65 -5.73 -6.32
CA PRO A 141 8.02 -4.37 -5.97
C PRO A 141 6.94 -3.72 -5.09
N ILE A 142 7.36 -2.95 -4.08
CA ILE A 142 6.44 -2.25 -3.16
C ILE A 142 6.68 -0.74 -3.22
N PRO A 143 5.68 0.09 -3.62
CA PRO A 143 5.85 1.52 -3.82
C PRO A 143 5.78 2.31 -2.50
N VAL A 144 6.93 2.42 -1.84
CA VAL A 144 7.08 3.16 -0.57
C VAL A 144 7.31 4.66 -0.73
N GLY A 145 7.13 5.18 -1.95
CA GLY A 145 7.21 6.62 -2.24
C GLY A 145 6.01 7.41 -1.72
N GLY A 146 4.94 6.72 -1.31
CA GLY A 146 3.61 7.26 -1.05
C GLY A 146 2.88 7.69 -2.32
N VAL A 147 1.61 8.07 -2.19
CA VAL A 147 0.71 8.43 -3.30
C VAL A 147 1.37 9.42 -4.26
N LEU A 148 1.30 9.10 -5.55
CA LEU A 148 1.82 9.94 -6.63
C LEU A 148 1.01 11.24 -6.76
N ARG A 149 1.56 12.30 -7.36
CA ARG A 149 0.87 13.60 -7.38
C ARG A 149 -0.22 13.64 -8.44
N ARG A 150 0.12 13.24 -9.66
CA ARG A 150 -0.79 13.13 -10.80
C ARG A 150 -1.16 11.68 -11.04
N ILE A 151 -2.35 11.30 -10.59
CA ILE A 151 -2.91 9.94 -10.69
C ILE A 151 -4.20 9.89 -11.52
N ALA A 152 -4.58 10.99 -12.16
CA ALA A 152 -5.75 11.08 -13.02
C ALA A 152 -5.50 12.05 -14.18
N CYS A 153 -6.18 11.83 -15.29
CA CYS A 153 -6.35 12.75 -16.40
C CYS A 153 -7.75 12.58 -16.99
N ALA A 154 -8.07 13.30 -18.07
CA ALA A 154 -9.37 13.21 -18.74
C ALA A 154 -9.68 11.81 -19.31
N GLU A 155 -8.67 10.95 -19.47
CA GLU A 155 -8.78 9.65 -20.13
C GLU A 155 -8.78 8.47 -19.16
N GLY A 156 -8.54 8.71 -17.88
CA GLY A 156 -8.42 7.64 -16.89
C GLY A 156 -7.75 8.05 -15.58
N LEU A 157 -7.59 7.07 -14.70
CA LEU A 157 -6.96 7.24 -13.40
C LEU A 157 -6.20 5.98 -12.94
N LEU A 158 -5.42 6.10 -11.87
CA LEU A 158 -4.67 5.01 -11.24
C LEU A 158 -5.26 4.67 -9.87
N VAL A 159 -5.21 3.40 -9.48
CA VAL A 159 -5.59 2.92 -8.15
C VAL A 159 -4.52 2.00 -7.55
N GLY A 160 -4.61 1.73 -6.25
CA GLY A 160 -3.70 0.83 -5.56
C GLY A 160 -2.22 1.16 -5.76
N ASP A 161 -1.40 0.14 -5.95
CA ASP A 161 0.05 0.28 -6.16
C ASP A 161 0.41 1.12 -7.38
N ALA A 162 -0.41 1.12 -8.44
CA ALA A 162 -0.18 1.95 -9.62
C ALA A 162 -0.21 3.45 -9.27
N ALA A 163 -1.07 3.85 -8.33
CA ALA A 163 -1.14 5.20 -7.78
C ALA A 163 -0.11 5.48 -6.66
N GLY A 164 0.68 4.48 -6.26
CA GLY A 164 1.55 4.55 -5.07
C GLY A 164 0.77 4.53 -3.76
N ALA A 165 -0.44 3.98 -3.77
CA ALA A 165 -1.35 3.93 -2.62
C ALA A 165 -0.96 2.82 -1.63
N VAL A 166 0.20 3.00 -1.02
CA VAL A 166 0.76 2.11 -0.02
C VAL A 166 1.24 2.93 1.16
N SER A 167 1.05 2.42 2.38
CA SER A 167 1.64 3.01 3.57
C SER A 167 3.16 3.08 3.44
N PRO A 168 3.78 4.28 3.46
CA PRO A 168 5.23 4.39 3.32
C PRO A 168 6.03 3.68 4.41
N LEU A 169 5.42 3.44 5.58
CA LEU A 169 6.10 2.89 6.76
C LEU A 169 5.84 1.42 7.00
N THR A 170 4.61 0.96 6.75
CA THR A 170 4.22 -0.44 7.00
C THR A 170 4.15 -1.26 5.72
N ALA A 171 4.38 -0.63 4.56
CA ALA A 171 4.24 -1.21 3.23
C ALA A 171 2.89 -1.91 2.96
N GLY A 172 1.90 -1.72 3.83
CA GLY A 172 0.55 -2.22 3.67
C GLY A 172 -0.22 -1.40 2.65
N GLY A 173 -0.77 -2.07 1.65
CA GLY A 173 -1.49 -1.46 0.53
C GLY A 173 -2.99 -1.77 0.48
N LEU A 174 -3.48 -2.78 1.20
CA LEU A 174 -4.88 -3.24 1.07
C LEU A 174 -5.90 -2.17 1.46
N ASP A 175 -5.84 -1.65 2.69
CA ASP A 175 -6.75 -0.59 3.16
C ASP A 175 -6.64 0.69 2.30
N PRO A 176 -5.43 1.24 2.04
CA PRO A 176 -5.23 2.30 1.07
C PRO A 176 -5.85 2.05 -0.30
N CYS A 177 -5.68 0.86 -0.85
CA CYS A 177 -6.17 0.47 -2.17
C CYS A 177 -7.69 0.49 -2.21
N LEU A 178 -8.36 -0.09 -1.22
CA LEU A 178 -9.81 -0.16 -1.14
C LEU A 178 -10.41 1.26 -1.07
N ARG A 179 -9.95 2.07 -0.10
CA ARG A 179 -10.42 3.45 0.09
C ARG A 179 -10.17 4.32 -1.13
N LEU A 180 -9.00 4.20 -1.75
CA LEU A 180 -8.65 4.94 -2.94
C LEU A 180 -9.50 4.51 -4.16
N SER A 181 -9.88 3.24 -4.24
CA SER A 181 -10.73 2.68 -5.30
C SER A 181 -12.19 3.12 -5.15
N GLU A 182 -12.70 3.25 -3.93
CA GLU A 182 -14.03 3.80 -3.67
C GLU A 182 -14.13 5.26 -4.14
N LEU A 183 -13.12 6.08 -3.80
CA LEU A 183 -13.04 7.45 -4.30
C LEU A 183 -12.96 7.48 -5.84
N ALA A 184 -12.17 6.59 -6.45
CA ALA A 184 -12.08 6.50 -7.90
C ALA A 184 -13.43 6.14 -8.55
N ALA A 185 -14.15 5.18 -7.97
CA ALA A 185 -15.46 4.77 -8.45
C ALA A 185 -16.46 5.94 -8.40
N SER A 186 -16.50 6.70 -7.31
CA SER A 186 -17.37 7.87 -7.18
C SER A 186 -17.07 8.94 -8.25
N VAL A 187 -15.80 9.28 -8.47
CA VAL A 187 -15.42 10.31 -9.46
C VAL A 187 -15.68 9.84 -10.88
N LEU A 188 -15.42 8.57 -11.20
CA LEU A 188 -15.72 7.98 -12.51
C LEU A 188 -17.22 7.96 -12.80
N ASP A 189 -18.04 7.61 -11.82
CA ASP A 189 -19.49 7.58 -11.94
C ASP A 189 -20.06 8.98 -12.23
N ASP A 190 -19.56 10.00 -11.56
CA ASP A 190 -19.94 11.40 -11.83
C ASP A 190 -19.44 11.89 -13.20
N ALA A 191 -18.24 11.50 -13.62
CA ALA A 191 -17.74 11.79 -14.97
C ALA A 191 -18.60 11.12 -16.06
N LEU A 192 -19.00 9.86 -15.83
CA LEU A 192 -19.81 9.08 -16.75
C LEU A 192 -21.21 9.69 -16.91
N ARG A 193 -21.86 10.08 -15.81
CA ARG A 193 -23.21 10.68 -15.79
C ARG A 193 -23.25 12.10 -16.31
N SER A 194 -22.30 12.95 -15.93
CA SER A 194 -22.27 14.34 -16.35
C SER A 194 -21.71 14.55 -17.76
N GLY A 195 -21.03 13.54 -18.32
CA GLY A 195 -20.35 13.64 -19.60
C GLY A 195 -19.10 14.52 -19.57
N ARG A 196 -18.66 14.98 -18.38
CA ARG A 196 -17.53 15.89 -18.19
C ARG A 196 -16.31 15.13 -17.66
N PRO A 197 -15.35 14.74 -18.51
CA PRO A 197 -14.15 14.03 -18.07
C PRO A 197 -13.25 14.87 -17.16
N GLU A 198 -13.42 16.19 -17.15
CA GLU A 198 -12.67 17.13 -16.30
C GLU A 198 -12.89 16.88 -14.82
N THR A 199 -14.00 16.23 -14.43
CA THR A 199 -14.26 15.88 -13.02
C THR A 199 -13.20 14.91 -12.47
N LEU A 200 -12.53 14.12 -13.33
CA LEU A 200 -11.42 13.26 -12.92
C LEU A 200 -10.23 14.05 -12.35
N THR A 201 -10.10 15.34 -12.68
CA THR A 201 -9.05 16.19 -12.10
C THR A 201 -9.23 16.42 -10.59
N HIS A 202 -10.44 16.24 -10.05
CA HIS A 202 -10.70 16.26 -8.61
C HIS A 202 -10.10 15.05 -7.88
N TYR A 203 -9.77 13.99 -8.61
CA TYR A 203 -9.03 12.83 -8.10
C TYR A 203 -7.52 13.15 -7.99
N SER A 204 -7.18 14.04 -7.05
CA SER A 204 -5.83 14.57 -6.91
C SER A 204 -5.00 13.80 -5.88
N GLY A 205 -3.98 13.08 -6.37
CA GLY A 205 -3.02 12.41 -5.53
C GLY A 205 -2.16 13.36 -4.69
N ALA A 206 -1.97 14.61 -5.13
CA ALA A 206 -1.26 15.64 -4.35
C ALA A 206 -1.97 15.99 -3.04
N ALA A 207 -3.30 16.08 -3.05
CA ALA A 207 -4.11 16.36 -1.85
C ALA A 207 -4.03 15.21 -0.85
N LEU A 208 -4.13 13.96 -1.34
CA LEU A 208 -3.98 12.75 -0.53
C LEU A 208 -2.58 12.66 0.07
N ARG A 209 -1.55 12.88 -0.76
CA ARG A 209 -0.14 12.82 -0.35
C ARG A 209 0.19 13.79 0.79
N ALA A 210 -0.45 14.96 0.83
CA ALA A 210 -0.21 15.95 1.88
C ALA A 210 -0.56 15.43 3.28
N GLN A 211 -1.48 14.47 3.38
CA GLN A 211 -1.89 13.86 4.66
C GLN A 211 -0.84 12.89 5.22
N PHE A 212 0.06 12.37 4.37
CA PHE A 212 1.07 11.38 4.74
C PHE A 212 2.49 11.97 4.92
N ARG A 213 2.63 13.30 5.09
CA ARG A 213 3.93 13.97 5.20
C ARG A 213 4.78 13.43 6.35
N GLY A 214 4.18 13.18 7.52
CA GLY A 214 4.87 12.60 8.68
C GLY A 214 5.45 11.23 8.36
N ARG A 215 4.60 10.33 7.85
CA ARG A 215 5.01 8.98 7.41
C ARG A 215 6.12 9.00 6.35
N LEU A 216 6.05 9.93 5.39
CA LEU A 216 7.07 10.09 4.35
C LEU A 216 8.42 10.57 4.91
N THR A 217 8.41 11.48 5.89
CA THR A 217 9.63 11.94 6.56
C THR A 217 10.27 10.80 7.35
N LEU A 218 9.49 10.06 8.13
CA LEU A 218 10.00 8.91 8.87
C LEU A 218 10.52 7.81 7.92
N ARG A 219 9.84 7.57 6.79
CA ARG A 219 10.32 6.66 5.75
C ARG A 219 11.69 7.08 5.20
N ARG A 220 11.90 8.37 4.96
CA ARG A 220 13.21 8.90 4.56
C ARG A 220 14.24 8.65 5.66
N GLY A 221 13.91 8.88 6.92
CA GLY A 221 14.79 8.56 8.06
C GLY A 221 15.21 7.09 8.08
N LEU A 222 14.23 6.17 8.05
CA LEU A 222 14.46 4.72 8.01
C LEU A 222 15.34 4.30 6.83
N ALA A 223 15.21 4.96 5.67
CA ALA A 223 16.03 4.67 4.50
C ALA A 223 17.53 4.98 4.67
N HIS A 224 17.91 5.76 5.69
CA HIS A 224 19.31 6.08 6.01
C HIS A 224 19.89 5.16 7.10
N ILE A 225 19.07 4.37 7.77
CA ILE A 225 19.56 3.38 8.75
C ILE A 225 20.13 2.19 7.97
N ARG A 226 21.46 2.01 8.07
CA ARG A 226 22.22 1.01 7.30
C ARG A 226 22.89 -0.06 8.14
N THR A 227 22.93 0.10 9.46
CA THR A 227 23.64 -0.83 10.35
C THR A 227 22.75 -1.26 11.53
N PRO A 228 22.96 -2.48 12.07
CA PRO A 228 22.25 -2.93 13.26
C PRO A 228 22.43 -1.98 14.46
N ALA A 229 23.64 -1.45 14.66
CA ALA A 229 23.91 -0.50 15.73
C ALA A 229 23.07 0.79 15.60
N ALA A 230 22.94 1.33 14.38
CA ALA A 230 22.11 2.50 14.12
C ALA A 230 20.61 2.19 14.34
N SER A 231 20.14 0.99 13.95
CA SER A 231 18.78 0.54 14.27
C SER A 231 18.56 0.50 15.78
N THR A 232 19.46 -0.13 16.53
CA THR A 232 19.38 -0.24 18.00
C THR A 232 19.32 1.12 18.66
N ALA A 233 20.18 2.05 18.27
CA ALA A 233 20.18 3.42 18.79
C ALA A 233 18.87 4.15 18.48
N ALA A 234 18.37 4.05 17.23
CA ALA A 234 17.10 4.66 16.85
C ALA A 234 15.92 4.09 17.66
N PHE A 235 15.88 2.78 17.89
CA PHE A 235 14.83 2.16 18.71
C PHE A 235 14.96 2.49 20.19
N ALA A 236 16.17 2.63 20.73
CA ALA A 236 16.36 3.13 22.09
C ALA A 236 15.73 4.52 22.28
N LEU A 237 15.94 5.41 21.30
CA LEU A 237 15.28 6.74 21.30
C LEU A 237 13.76 6.62 21.19
N LEU A 238 13.24 5.76 20.30
CA LEU A 238 11.80 5.53 20.15
C LEU A 238 11.14 4.92 21.39
N ARG A 239 11.88 4.23 22.25
CA ARG A 239 11.35 3.64 23.50
C ARG A 239 11.14 4.67 24.60
N THR A 240 11.72 5.86 24.49
CA THR A 240 11.47 6.96 25.44
C THR A 240 10.00 7.39 25.38
N PRO A 241 9.42 7.96 26.46
CA PRO A 241 8.02 8.42 26.44
C PRO A 241 7.74 9.40 25.30
N PHE A 242 8.67 10.33 25.03
CA PHE A 242 8.56 11.26 23.91
C PHE A 242 8.64 10.55 22.56
N GLY A 243 9.59 9.62 22.39
CA GLY A 243 9.73 8.81 21.19
C GLY A 243 8.47 7.98 20.89
N ARG A 244 7.87 7.35 21.91
CA ARG A 244 6.63 6.60 21.79
C ARG A 244 5.45 7.50 21.40
N ALA A 245 5.33 8.66 22.02
CA ALA A 245 4.29 9.63 21.70
C ALA A 245 4.41 10.13 20.25
N ALA A 246 5.62 10.48 19.81
CA ALA A 246 5.90 10.91 18.44
C ALA A 246 5.61 9.79 17.42
N ALA A 247 6.08 8.57 17.68
CA ALA A 247 5.83 7.41 16.81
C ALA A 247 4.33 7.07 16.75
N GLY A 248 3.65 7.08 17.89
CA GLY A 248 2.21 6.84 17.98
C GLY A 248 1.43 7.85 17.15
N ARG A 249 1.81 9.14 17.20
CA ARG A 249 1.18 10.18 16.38
C ARG A 249 1.38 9.95 14.88
N VAL A 250 2.56 9.53 14.42
CA VAL A 250 2.84 9.32 12.99
C VAL A 250 2.22 8.01 12.46
N LEU A 251 2.29 6.94 13.25
CA LEU A 251 1.77 5.63 12.85
C LEU A 251 0.24 5.60 12.95
N PHE A 252 -0.33 6.11 14.05
CA PHE A 252 -1.76 5.97 14.37
C PHE A 252 -2.54 7.30 14.36
N GLY A 253 -1.87 8.45 14.40
CA GLY A 253 -2.51 9.77 14.44
C GLY A 253 -2.64 10.47 13.08
N ASP A 254 -1.90 10.04 12.05
CA ASP A 254 -2.00 10.59 10.70
C ASP A 254 -3.25 10.02 10.00
N ARG A 255 -4.08 10.92 9.44
CA ARG A 255 -5.29 10.61 8.65
C ARG A 255 -4.99 9.50 7.62
N SER A 256 -5.86 8.50 7.57
CA SER A 256 -5.85 7.47 6.52
C SER A 256 -6.34 8.05 5.19
N PHE A 257 -6.35 7.23 4.14
CA PHE A 257 -7.07 7.58 2.92
C PHE A 257 -8.52 7.95 3.28
N PRO A 258 -9.16 8.87 2.51
CA PRO A 258 -10.53 9.30 2.78
C PRO A 258 -11.43 8.12 3.12
N ASP A 259 -12.27 8.28 4.13
CA ASP A 259 -13.33 7.30 4.38
C ASP A 259 -14.25 7.22 3.17
N PRO A 260 -14.80 6.04 2.87
CA PRO A 260 -15.89 5.94 1.93
C PRO A 260 -16.99 6.95 2.30
N PRO A 261 -17.64 7.58 1.33
CA PRO A 261 -18.89 8.28 1.62
C PRO A 261 -19.87 7.28 2.25
N PRO A 262 -20.64 7.67 3.27
CA PRO A 262 -21.59 6.78 3.91
C PRO A 262 -22.55 6.21 2.85
N THR A 263 -22.64 4.88 2.80
CA THR A 263 -23.55 4.18 1.89
C THR A 263 -24.98 4.67 2.11
N GLY A 264 -25.54 5.41 1.15
CA GLY A 264 -26.94 5.83 1.16
C GLY A 264 -27.25 7.32 0.93
N GLN A 265 -26.26 8.21 0.76
CA GLN A 265 -26.55 9.60 0.40
C GLN A 265 -26.33 9.87 -1.09
N ARG A 266 -27.42 10.09 -1.82
CA ARG A 266 -27.41 10.78 -3.12
C ARG A 266 -26.71 12.14 -2.96
N PRO A 267 -26.01 12.66 -3.99
CA PRO A 267 -25.37 13.96 -3.89
C PRO A 267 -26.41 15.02 -3.58
N VAL A 268 -26.28 15.64 -2.40
CA VAL A 268 -27.10 16.78 -2.00
C VAL A 268 -26.76 17.93 -2.94
N SER A 269 -27.71 18.30 -3.79
CA SER A 269 -27.75 19.60 -4.44
C SER A 269 -27.63 20.68 -3.36
N SER A 270 -26.62 21.52 -3.47
CA SER A 270 -26.34 22.64 -2.58
C SER A 270 -27.58 23.47 -2.24
N PRO A 271 -27.83 23.79 -0.97
CA PRO A 271 -28.68 24.91 -0.61
C PRO A 271 -27.87 26.09 -0.05
N SER A 272 -28.32 27.25 -0.51
CA SER A 272 -28.12 28.59 0.01
C SER A 272 -28.19 28.73 1.54
N SER A 273 -27.37 29.67 2.05
CA SER A 273 -27.54 30.49 3.27
C SER A 273 -28.59 30.07 4.31
N GLY A 274 -28.14 29.73 5.53
CA GLY A 274 -28.98 29.66 6.72
C GLY A 274 -28.16 29.33 7.97
N ALA A 275 -28.25 30.18 8.99
CA ALA A 275 -27.55 30.05 10.27
C ALA A 275 -28.08 28.90 11.15
N GLY A 276 -27.25 28.35 12.04
CA GLY A 276 -27.77 27.61 13.20
C GLY A 276 -26.85 26.51 13.77
N THR A 277 -26.21 26.89 14.89
CA THR A 277 -25.96 26.12 16.13
C THR A 277 -25.01 24.90 16.18
N ARG A 278 -24.03 25.03 17.08
CA ARG A 278 -23.07 24.03 17.54
C ARG A 278 -23.73 23.08 18.57
N SER A 279 -23.50 21.79 18.44
CA SER A 279 -23.64 20.83 19.55
C SER A 279 -22.41 19.93 19.59
N GLY A 280 -21.78 19.89 20.78
CA GLY A 280 -20.55 19.15 21.05
C GLY A 280 -20.82 17.75 21.58
N TRP A 281 -19.82 16.87 21.41
CA TRP A 281 -19.73 15.60 22.12
C TRP A 281 -18.37 15.48 22.80
N ARG A 282 -18.41 15.26 24.12
CA ARG A 282 -17.26 15.02 25.01
C ARG A 282 -16.83 13.55 24.92
N ALA A 283 -15.53 13.31 24.83
CA ALA A 283 -14.93 12.00 25.09
C ALA A 283 -14.73 11.80 26.60
N SER A 284 -15.12 10.63 27.12
CA SER A 284 -14.81 10.20 28.49
C SER A 284 -13.85 9.02 28.45
N THR A 285 -12.69 9.18 29.09
CA THR A 285 -11.70 8.12 29.35
C THR A 285 -11.92 7.58 30.76
N ARG A 286 -12.18 6.28 30.91
CA ARG A 286 -12.06 5.55 32.18
C ARG A 286 -10.91 4.55 32.08
N THR A 287 -9.84 4.85 32.80
CA THR A 287 -8.84 3.90 33.30
C THR A 287 -9.26 3.43 34.69
N ARG A 288 -9.05 2.14 34.99
CA ARG A 288 -8.69 1.55 36.30
C ARG A 288 -8.90 0.03 36.29
N PRO A 289 -8.31 -0.70 37.25
CA PRO A 289 -7.00 -0.56 37.90
C PRO A 289 -5.98 -1.56 37.33
#